data_AF-A0AAW4GKX4-F1
#
_entry.id   AF-A0AAW4GKX4-F1
#
_cell.length_a   1.000
_cell.length_b   1.000
_cell.length_c   1.000
_cell.angle_alpha   90.00
_cell.angle_beta   90.00
_cell.angle_gamma   90.00
#
_symmetry.space_group_name_H-M   'P 1'
#
loop_
_entity.id
_entity.type
_entity.pdbx_description
1 polymer ?
#
loop_
_entity_poly.entity_id
_entity_poly.type
_entity_poly.pdbx_seq_one_letter_code
_entity_poly.pdbx_strand_id
1 'polypeptide(L)'
;MSTINEPWDVTIALRDLSADLARHVHAATVPTHRELSEWLHYINRAAPVYWALESACEDIVEDGVTEARVQALKQALTYAQGQVEYWHRKDRW
;
A
#
# COMPACT_ATOMS: atom_id res chain seq x y z
N MET A 1 -7.90 -14.37 12.28
CA MET A 1 -8.38 -14.08 10.92
C MET A 1 -7.15 -13.81 10.07
N SER A 2 -6.77 -14.73 9.19
CA SER A 2 -5.69 -14.51 8.23
C SER A 2 -6.33 -14.27 6.87
N THR A 3 -6.65 -13.02 6.57
CA THR A 3 -6.91 -12.59 5.20
C THR A 3 -5.54 -12.33 4.61
N ILE A 4 -5.06 -13.27 3.80
CA ILE A 4 -3.92 -13.00 2.92
C ILE A 4 -4.32 -11.76 2.10
N ASN A 5 -3.76 -10.60 2.45
CA ASN A 5 -4.03 -9.36 1.74
C ASN A 5 -3.46 -9.54 0.34
N GLU A 6 -4.31 -9.50 -0.69
CA GLU A 6 -3.82 -9.52 -2.07
C GLU A 6 -2.85 -8.34 -2.30
N PRO A 7 -1.81 -8.51 -3.13
CA PRO A 7 -0.87 -7.43 -3.43
C PRO A 7 -1.58 -6.17 -3.92
N TRP A 8 -1.05 -5.02 -3.50
CA TRP A 8 -1.54 -3.71 -3.94
C TRP A 8 -0.38 -2.72 -3.99
N ASP A 9 -0.14 -2.08 -5.14
CA ASP A 9 0.91 -1.06 -5.23
C ASP A 9 0.40 0.21 -4.51
N VAL A 10 0.78 0.31 -3.23
CA VAL A 10 0.36 1.41 -2.34
C VAL A 10 0.85 2.75 -2.88
N THR A 11 2.03 2.79 -3.50
CA THR A 11 2.57 4.04 -4.06
C THR A 11 1.72 4.52 -5.22
N ILE A 12 1.38 3.62 -6.16
CA ILE A 12 0.54 3.96 -7.32
C ILE A 12 -0.86 4.38 -6.84
N ALA A 13 -1.46 3.64 -5.92
CA ALA A 13 -2.77 3.96 -5.38
C ALA A 13 -2.82 5.35 -4.74
N LEU A 14 -1.83 5.71 -3.91
CA LEU A 14 -1.76 7.02 -3.28
C LEU A 14 -1.47 8.14 -4.30
N ARG A 15 -0.61 7.90 -5.29
CA ARG A 15 -0.32 8.86 -6.35
C ARG A 15 -1.58 9.19 -7.15
N ASP A 16 -2.29 8.17 -7.59
CA ASP A 16 -3.46 8.33 -8.46
C ASP A 16 -4.61 9.00 -7.68
N LEU A 17 -4.85 8.57 -6.43
CA LEU A 17 -5.81 9.23 -5.54
C LEU A 17 -5.47 10.70 -5.29
N SER A 18 -4.20 11.02 -5.05
CA SER A 18 -3.75 12.41 -4.82
C SER A 18 -3.94 13.27 -6.07
N ALA A 19 -3.65 12.73 -7.25
CA ALA A 19 -3.87 13.42 -8.52
C ALA A 19 -5.36 13.70 -8.76
N ASP A 20 -6.22 12.72 -8.48
CA ASP A 20 -7.68 12.85 -8.63
C ASP A 20 -8.26 13.91 -7.68
N LEU A 21 -7.89 13.86 -6.41
CA LEU A 21 -8.29 14.86 -5.42
C LEU A 21 -7.84 16.26 -5.86
N ALA A 22 -6.59 16.41 -6.32
CA ALA A 22 -6.07 17.68 -6.80
C ALA A 22 -6.84 18.22 -8.01
N ARG A 23 -7.29 17.35 -8.93
CA ARG A 23 -8.13 17.75 -10.07
C ARG A 23 -9.46 18.34 -9.60
N HIS A 24 -10.13 17.72 -8.63
CA HIS A 24 -11.39 18.25 -8.09
C HIS A 24 -11.19 19.57 -7.34
N VAL A 25 -10.16 19.67 -6.50
CA VAL A 25 -9.83 20.90 -5.77
C VAL A 25 -9.54 22.04 -6.74
N HIS A 26 -8.71 21.81 -7.75
CA HIS A 26 -8.35 22.83 -8.73
C HIS A 26 -9.55 23.28 -9.58
N ALA A 27 -10.43 22.35 -9.96
CA ALA A 27 -11.63 22.66 -10.73
C ALA A 27 -12.80 23.17 -9.88
N ALA A 28 -12.66 23.21 -8.54
CA ALA A 28 -13.73 23.49 -7.59
C ALA A 28 -14.99 22.64 -7.82
N THR A 29 -14.80 21.36 -8.19
CA THR A 29 -15.89 20.42 -8.47
C THR A 29 -16.10 19.43 -7.34
N VAL A 30 -17.36 19.07 -7.10
CA VAL A 30 -17.71 18.01 -6.14
C VAL A 30 -17.54 16.65 -6.82
N PRO A 31 -16.85 15.68 -6.19
CA PRO A 31 -16.75 14.32 -6.72
C PRO A 31 -18.12 13.64 -6.81
N THR A 32 -18.30 12.85 -7.86
CA THR A 32 -19.48 12.00 -8.05
C THR A 32 -19.47 10.82 -7.06
N HIS A 33 -20.64 10.23 -6.81
CA HIS A 33 -20.73 9.02 -5.98
C HIS A 33 -19.87 7.87 -6.52
N ARG A 34 -19.72 7.77 -7.85
CA ARG A 34 -18.89 6.77 -8.49
C ARG A 34 -17.41 6.97 -8.14
N GLU A 35 -16.91 8.18 -8.30
CA GLU A 35 -15.51 8.53 -7.95
C GLU A 35 -15.24 8.27 -6.47
N LEU A 36 -16.14 8.67 -5.57
CA LEU A 36 -16.02 8.38 -4.14
C LEU A 36 -15.96 6.87 -3.85
N SER A 37 -16.75 6.07 -4.57
CA SER A 37 -16.75 4.62 -4.42
C SER A 37 -15.45 3.99 -4.92
N GLU A 38 -14.91 4.49 -6.04
CA GLU A 38 -13.61 4.06 -6.60
C GLU A 38 -12.45 4.43 -5.65
N TRP A 39 -12.43 5.65 -5.10
CA TRP A 39 -11.43 6.07 -4.11
C TRP A 39 -11.49 5.25 -2.84
N LEU A 40 -12.70 5.01 -2.31
CA LEU A 40 -12.88 4.16 -1.13
C LEU A 40 -12.39 2.73 -1.39
N HIS A 41 -12.64 2.19 -2.58
CA HIS A 41 -12.13 0.88 -2.97
C HIS A 41 -10.59 0.85 -2.94
N TYR A 42 -9.91 1.85 -3.52
CA TYR A 42 -8.45 1.94 -3.50
C TYR A 42 -7.89 2.04 -2.08
N ILE A 43 -8.50 2.87 -1.21
CA ILE A 43 -8.08 3.00 0.19
C ILE A 43 -8.24 1.68 0.94
N ASN A 44 -9.40 1.02 0.82
CA ASN A 44 -9.68 -0.24 1.51
C ASN A 44 -8.75 -1.39 1.06
N ARG A 45 -8.19 -1.31 -0.15
CA ARG A 45 -7.20 -2.27 -0.66
C ARG A 45 -5.78 -1.93 -0.23
N ALA A 46 -5.39 -0.65 -0.27
CA ALA A 46 -4.05 -0.21 0.06
C ALA A 46 -3.76 -0.24 1.57
N ALA A 47 -4.74 0.14 2.41
CA ALA A 47 -4.51 0.31 3.85
C ALA A 47 -4.07 -0.97 4.58
N PRO A 48 -4.72 -2.14 4.39
CA PRO A 48 -4.30 -3.38 5.05
C PRO A 48 -2.89 -3.83 4.65
N VAL A 49 -2.50 -3.57 3.40
CA VAL A 49 -1.17 -3.90 2.89
C VAL A 49 -0.11 -2.97 3.49
N TYR A 50 -0.40 -1.67 3.57
CA TYR A 50 0.47 -0.71 4.25
C TYR A 50 0.65 -1.04 5.73
N TRP A 51 -0.42 -1.34 6.47
CA TRP A 51 -0.33 -1.68 7.89
C TRP A 51 0.48 -2.96 8.14
N ALA A 52 0.38 -3.96 7.25
CA ALA A 52 1.21 -5.15 7.36
C ALA A 52 2.70 -4.84 7.17
N LEU A 53 3.03 -3.90 6.28
CA LEU A 53 4.41 -3.42 6.09
C LEU A 53 4.90 -2.62 7.30
N GLU A 54 4.07 -1.73 7.82
CA GLU A 54 4.37 -0.94 9.02
C GLU A 54 4.64 -1.85 10.23
N SER A 55 3.73 -2.78 10.51
CA SER A 55 3.87 -3.76 11.59
C SER A 55 5.12 -4.62 11.44
N ALA A 56 5.46 -5.07 10.22
CA ALA A 56 6.69 -5.84 9.99
C ALA A 56 7.97 -5.01 10.22
N CYS A 57 7.91 -3.69 9.99
CA CYS A 57 9.01 -2.77 10.34
C CYS A 57 9.10 -2.61 11.87
N GLU A 58 7.98 -2.40 12.55
CA GLU A 58 7.90 -2.25 14.01
C GLU A 58 8.45 -3.50 14.72
N ASP A 59 8.06 -4.70 14.30
CA ASP A 59 8.57 -5.96 14.84
C ASP A 59 10.11 -6.06 14.78
N ILE A 60 10.72 -5.53 13.72
CA ILE A 60 12.19 -5.51 13.57
C ILE A 60 12.82 -4.46 14.49
N VAL A 61 12.20 -3.30 14.63
CA VAL A 61 12.69 -2.19 15.45
C VAL A 61 12.57 -2.51 16.94
N GLU A 62 11.44 -3.05 17.38
CA GLU A 62 11.13 -3.27 18.79
C GLU A 62 11.76 -4.54 19.33
N ASP A 63 11.65 -5.65 18.58
CA ASP A 63 12.07 -6.95 19.07
C ASP A 63 13.35 -7.49 18.40
N GLY A 64 13.93 -6.73 17.47
CA GLY A 64 15.18 -7.05 16.80
C GLY A 64 15.05 -8.00 15.60
N VAL A 65 16.16 -8.09 14.85
CA VAL A 65 16.24 -8.80 13.58
C VAL A 65 16.33 -10.31 13.81
N THR A 66 15.40 -11.06 13.22
CA THR A 66 15.45 -12.52 13.08
C THR A 66 15.14 -12.91 11.63
N GLU A 67 15.55 -14.11 11.21
CA GLU A 67 15.24 -14.60 9.85
C GLU A 67 13.73 -14.58 9.58
N ALA A 68 12.92 -15.02 10.55
CA ALA A 68 11.46 -15.01 10.42
C ALA A 68 10.90 -13.60 10.19
N ARG A 69 11.38 -12.59 10.94
CA ARG A 69 10.95 -11.19 10.77
C ARG A 69 11.42 -10.58 9.47
N VAL A 70 12.63 -10.91 9.03
CA VAL A 70 13.13 -10.48 7.71
C VAL A 70 12.27 -11.06 6.58
N GLN A 71 11.83 -12.32 6.69
CA GLN A 71 10.94 -12.93 5.71
C GLN A 71 9.53 -12.30 5.74
N ALA A 72 9.00 -12.00 6.94
CA ALA A 72 7.74 -11.27 7.08
C ALA A 72 7.82 -9.87 6.44
N LEU A 73 8.90 -9.13 6.69
CA LEU A 73 9.14 -7.83 6.07
C LEU A 73 9.24 -7.94 4.55
N LYS A 74 9.99 -8.92 4.02
CA LYS A 74 10.08 -9.15 2.57
C LYS A 74 8.71 -9.42 1.95
N GLN A 75 7.89 -10.25 2.59
CA GLN A 75 6.54 -10.55 2.12
C GLN A 75 5.65 -9.30 2.13
N ALA A 76 5.65 -8.55 3.24
CA ALA A 76 4.85 -7.33 3.36
C ALA A 76 5.29 -6.26 2.33
N LEU A 77 6.60 -6.09 2.12
CA LEU A 77 7.15 -5.19 1.12
C LEU A 77 6.76 -5.60 -0.30
N THR A 78 6.82 -6.90 -0.61
CA THR A 78 6.39 -7.46 -1.90
C THR A 78 4.94 -7.09 -2.20
N TYR A 79 4.05 -7.27 -1.22
CA TYR A 79 2.64 -6.98 -1.38
C TYR A 79 2.37 -5.48 -1.51
N ALA A 80 3.07 -4.64 -0.73
CA ALA A 80 2.97 -3.18 -0.80
C ALA A 80 3.47 -2.60 -2.14
N GLN A 81 4.31 -3.35 -2.86
CA GLN A 81 4.74 -3.03 -4.21
C GLN A 81 3.79 -3.57 -5.30
N GLY A 82 2.67 -4.20 -4.92
CA GLY A 82 1.74 -4.83 -5.86
C GLY A 82 2.29 -6.10 -6.51
N GLN A 83 3.27 -6.75 -5.89
CA GLN A 83 3.95 -7.93 -6.44
C GLN A 83 3.50 -9.21 -5.74
N VAL A 84 3.59 -10.33 -6.44
CA VAL A 84 3.30 -11.67 -5.88
C VAL A 84 4.57 -12.35 -5.35
N GLU A 85 5.71 -12.01 -5.94
CA GLU A 85 7.04 -12.50 -5.56
C GLU A 85 7.99 -11.32 -5.38
N TYR A 86 8.90 -11.41 -4.41
CA TYR A 86 9.85 -10.34 -4.14
C TYR A 86 10.86 -10.23 -5.29
N TRP A 87 10.89 -9.08 -5.96
CA TRP A 87 12.03 -8.68 -6.77
C TRP A 87 12.50 -7.29 -6.39
N HIS A 88 13.81 -7.15 -6.29
CA HIS A 88 14.43 -5.86 -6.02
C HIS A 88 14.22 -4.93 -7.22
N ARG A 89 13.35 -3.91 -7.07
CA ARG A 89 13.15 -2.86 -8.08
C ARG A 89 14.46 -2.07 -8.28
N LYS A 90 15.03 -2.15 -9.48
CA LYS A 90 16.28 -1.46 -9.87
C LYS A 90 16.04 -0.03 -10.39
N ASP A 91 14.78 0.35 -10.56
CA ASP A 91 14.30 1.57 -11.22
C ASP A 91 14.02 2.75 -10.27
N ARG A 92 14.20 2.56 -8.95
CA ARG A 92 14.07 3.62 -7.94
C ARG A 92 15.36 3.74 -7.13
N TRP A 93 16.38 4.36 -7.72
CA TRP A 93 17.62 4.80 -7.08
C TRP A 93 17.96 6.20 -7.59
#